data_AF-A0A7C6F8I9-F1
#
_entry.id   AF-A0A7C6F8I9-F1
#
_cell.length_a   1.000
_cell.length_b   1.000
_cell.length_c   1.000
_cell.angle_alpha   90.00
_cell.angle_beta   90.00
_cell.angle_gamma   90.00
#
_symmetry.space_group_name_H-M   'P 1'
#
loop_
_entity.id
_entity.type
_entity.pdbx_description
1 polymer ?
#
loop_
_entity_poly.entity_id
_entity_poly.type
_entity_poly.pdbx_seq_one_letter_code
_entity_poly.pdbx_strand_id
1 'polypeptide(L)'
;MARENQALQIALITFVILTLLLGVTTYLFFRQYDEQFKKTQAALEEAANANNAARSAQTDLNTLKGLVGFSTTEPMDRISQQAKQELETYGSDLDPSQQNYRTVLDHLFKTLQAKSATLVATEQKLRDAETKIAQLEASKAPLIKQQQDRADTAEATLAQERQKFTADLQASFKARDDLQNQVTQAQQQAQDAVAQMEAAKKDFETRMRTASALLVTRTRELEATKNPRLETADGKIQWVNQQLGTVWINLGEADGLSVGTTFAVFPGNTLNIADAVRKGGIEVTAIRGPHLAEA
;
A
#
# COMPACT_ATOMS: atom_id res chain seq x y z
N MET A 1 28.96 -21.64 -177.71
CA MET A 1 27.98 -21.23 -176.68
C MET A 1 28.04 -22.21 -175.50
N ALA A 2 29.06 -22.15 -174.64
CA ALA A 2 29.23 -23.09 -173.51
C ALA A 2 29.87 -22.49 -172.24
N ARG A 3 30.25 -21.20 -172.22
CA ARG A 3 30.90 -20.55 -171.06
C ARG A 3 29.99 -19.65 -170.21
N GLU A 4 28.77 -19.36 -170.67
CA GLU A 4 27.86 -18.41 -170.02
C GLU A 4 27.00 -19.06 -168.92
N ASN A 5 26.71 -20.36 -169.04
CA ASN A 5 25.90 -21.10 -168.07
C ASN A 5 26.67 -21.55 -166.81
N GLN A 6 28.02 -21.60 -166.89
CA GLN A 6 28.89 -22.02 -165.78
C GLN A 6 29.08 -20.90 -164.75
N ALA A 7 29.23 -19.64 -165.21
CA ALA A 7 29.34 -18.47 -164.32
C ALA A 7 28.01 -18.17 -163.60
N LEU A 8 26.89 -18.34 -164.29
CA LEU A 8 25.55 -18.19 -163.71
C LEU A 8 25.27 -19.26 -162.62
N GLN A 9 25.64 -20.52 -162.86
CA GLN A 9 25.49 -21.58 -161.87
C GLN A 9 26.40 -21.39 -160.64
N ILE A 10 27.64 -20.94 -160.82
CA ILE A 10 28.54 -20.63 -159.70
C ILE A 10 27.97 -19.49 -158.85
N ALA A 11 27.52 -18.39 -159.47
CA ALA A 11 26.91 -17.28 -158.75
C ALA A 11 25.64 -17.70 -157.98
N LEU A 12 24.79 -18.56 -158.57
CA LEU A 12 23.59 -19.09 -157.92
C LEU A 12 23.95 -19.97 -156.70
N ILE A 13 24.89 -20.90 -156.86
CA ILE A 13 25.33 -21.79 -155.76
C ILE A 13 25.95 -20.97 -154.63
N THR A 14 26.82 -20.00 -154.94
CA THR A 14 27.43 -19.14 -153.91
C THR A 14 26.38 -18.28 -153.21
N PHE A 15 25.38 -17.74 -153.92
CA PHE A 15 24.29 -16.98 -153.33
C PHE A 15 23.40 -17.83 -152.42
N VAL A 16 23.08 -19.07 -152.81
CA VAL A 16 22.32 -20.03 -151.98
C VAL A 16 23.12 -20.41 -150.71
N ILE A 17 24.42 -20.65 -150.82
CA ILE A 17 25.26 -20.96 -149.65
C ILE A 17 25.40 -19.73 -148.73
N LEU A 18 25.57 -18.53 -149.28
CA LEU A 18 25.64 -17.28 -148.49
C LEU A 18 24.34 -16.98 -147.77
N THR A 19 23.19 -17.17 -148.41
CA THR A 19 21.87 -16.97 -147.79
C THR A 19 21.58 -18.01 -146.71
N LEU A 20 22.02 -19.27 -146.89
CA LEU A 20 21.96 -20.29 -145.83
C LEU A 20 22.87 -19.96 -144.65
N LEU A 21 24.11 -19.55 -144.88
CA LEU A 21 25.04 -19.13 -143.83
C LEU A 21 24.54 -17.87 -143.09
N LEU A 22 23.99 -16.90 -143.82
CA LEU A 22 23.38 -15.71 -143.24
C LEU A 22 22.13 -16.08 -142.40
N GLY A 23 21.30 -17.01 -142.87
CA GLY A 23 20.13 -17.50 -142.14
C GLY A 23 20.51 -18.17 -140.81
N VAL A 24 21.52 -19.04 -140.82
CA VAL A 24 22.01 -19.72 -139.61
C VAL A 24 22.67 -18.73 -138.64
N THR A 25 23.52 -17.82 -139.13
CA THR A 25 24.16 -16.81 -138.27
C THR A 25 23.14 -15.83 -137.69
N THR A 26 22.17 -15.36 -138.49
CA THR A 26 21.09 -14.48 -138.00
C THR A 26 20.22 -15.17 -136.94
N TYR A 27 19.91 -16.46 -137.11
CA TYR A 27 19.17 -17.24 -136.10
C TYR A 27 19.97 -17.44 -134.82
N LEU A 28 21.27 -17.76 -134.90
CA LEU A 28 22.14 -17.89 -133.74
C LEU A 28 22.30 -16.56 -132.99
N PHE A 29 22.47 -15.44 -133.71
CA PHE A 29 22.52 -14.10 -133.13
C PHE A 29 21.18 -13.71 -132.48
N PHE A 30 20.05 -14.00 -133.13
CA PHE A 30 18.73 -13.72 -132.56
C PHE A 30 18.46 -14.54 -131.30
N ARG A 31 18.81 -15.84 -131.31
CA ARG A 31 18.70 -16.72 -130.14
C ARG A 31 19.61 -16.26 -129.00
N GLN A 32 20.85 -15.86 -129.31
CA GLN A 32 21.79 -15.35 -128.32
C GLN A 32 21.32 -14.00 -127.75
N TYR A 33 20.72 -13.13 -128.58
CA TYR A 33 20.14 -11.87 -128.14
C TYR A 33 18.92 -12.08 -127.24
N ASP A 34 18.00 -12.99 -127.60
CA ASP A 34 16.83 -13.35 -126.77
C ASP A 34 17.25 -14.02 -125.44
N GLU A 35 18.28 -14.88 -125.45
CA GLU A 35 18.82 -15.48 -124.24
C GLU A 35 19.50 -14.44 -123.32
N GLN A 36 20.25 -13.49 -123.89
CA GLN A 36 20.83 -12.38 -123.13
C GLN A 36 19.78 -11.39 -122.63
N PHE A 37 18.72 -11.14 -123.42
CA PHE A 37 17.59 -10.32 -123.00
C PHE A 37 16.84 -10.96 -121.82
N LYS A 38 16.59 -12.27 -121.86
CA LYS A 38 16.00 -13.01 -120.73
C LYS A 38 16.89 -13.03 -119.49
N LYS A 39 18.20 -13.22 -119.67
CA LYS A 39 19.17 -13.16 -118.55
C LYS A 39 19.24 -11.77 -117.92
N THR A 40 19.24 -10.72 -118.73
CA THR A 40 19.25 -9.33 -118.24
C THR A 40 17.93 -8.94 -117.58
N GLN A 41 16.78 -9.39 -118.10
CA GLN A 41 15.48 -9.21 -117.47
C GLN A 41 15.37 -9.95 -116.13
N ALA A 42 15.80 -11.21 -116.06
CA ALA A 42 15.85 -11.97 -114.81
C ALA A 42 16.78 -11.32 -113.78
N ALA A 43 17.96 -10.86 -114.21
CA ALA A 43 18.88 -10.13 -113.33
C ALA A 43 18.31 -8.79 -112.84
N LEU A 44 17.53 -8.08 -113.68
CA LEU A 44 16.80 -6.86 -113.29
C LEU A 44 15.71 -7.13 -112.27
N GLU A 45 14.91 -8.19 -112.46
CA GLU A 45 13.88 -8.60 -111.52
C GLU A 45 14.48 -9.05 -110.17
N GLU A 46 15.57 -9.82 -110.20
CA GLU A 46 16.28 -10.24 -108.99
C GLU A 46 16.89 -9.04 -108.25
N ALA A 47 17.51 -8.10 -108.99
CA ALA A 47 18.02 -6.86 -108.41
C ALA A 47 16.89 -6.00 -107.81
N ALA A 48 15.73 -5.91 -108.46
CA ALA A 48 14.57 -5.19 -107.94
C ALA A 48 14.02 -5.83 -106.65
N ASN A 49 13.89 -7.16 -106.63
CA ASN A 49 13.45 -7.91 -105.46
C ASN A 49 14.42 -7.78 -104.29
N ALA A 50 15.73 -7.89 -104.54
CA ALA A 50 16.77 -7.68 -103.53
C ALA A 50 16.73 -6.25 -102.96
N ASN A 51 16.53 -5.24 -103.82
CA ASN A 51 16.45 -3.84 -103.40
C ASN A 51 15.18 -3.56 -102.56
N ASN A 52 14.04 -4.14 -102.93
CA ASN A 52 12.81 -4.04 -102.14
C ASN A 52 12.95 -4.73 -100.78
N ALA A 53 13.54 -5.92 -100.72
CA ALA A 53 13.83 -6.62 -99.48
C ALA A 53 14.76 -5.81 -98.57
N ALA A 54 15.83 -5.23 -99.13
CA ALA A 54 16.76 -4.37 -98.39
C ALA A 54 16.07 -3.11 -97.82
N ARG A 55 15.18 -2.46 -98.59
CA ARG A 55 14.39 -1.31 -98.10
C ARG A 55 13.44 -1.69 -96.97
N SER A 56 12.76 -2.83 -97.08
CA SER A 56 11.87 -3.33 -96.02
C SER A 56 12.67 -3.61 -94.75
N ALA A 57 13.78 -4.35 -94.87
CA ALA A 57 14.66 -4.66 -93.74
C ALA A 57 15.22 -3.38 -93.08
N GLN A 58 15.58 -2.36 -93.87
CA GLN A 58 16.05 -1.07 -93.34
C GLN A 58 14.93 -0.31 -92.61
N THR A 59 13.70 -0.39 -93.09
CA THR A 59 12.53 0.24 -92.45
C THR A 59 12.22 -0.43 -91.12
N ASP A 60 12.23 -1.76 -91.09
CA ASP A 60 12.01 -2.55 -89.86
C ASP A 60 13.12 -2.28 -88.84
N LEU A 61 14.38 -2.21 -89.30
CA LEU A 61 15.52 -1.86 -88.45
C LEU A 61 15.38 -0.46 -87.84
N ASN A 62 15.05 0.54 -88.66
CA ASN A 62 14.88 1.91 -88.19
C ASN A 62 13.71 2.01 -87.20
N THR A 63 12.63 1.26 -87.42
CA THR A 63 11.49 1.18 -86.51
C THR A 63 11.90 0.57 -85.16
N LEU A 64 12.63 -0.54 -85.18
CA LEU A 64 13.14 -1.18 -83.96
C LEU A 64 14.08 -0.26 -83.19
N LYS A 65 15.00 0.43 -83.87
CA LYS A 65 15.88 1.44 -83.24
C LYS A 65 15.07 2.53 -82.54
N GLY A 66 14.02 3.03 -83.18
CA GLY A 66 13.12 4.02 -82.58
C GLY A 66 12.40 3.48 -81.34
N LEU A 67 11.90 2.25 -81.38
CA LEU A 67 11.20 1.61 -80.25
C LEU A 67 12.10 1.40 -79.03
N VAL A 68 13.39 1.09 -79.23
CA VAL A 68 14.37 0.98 -78.15
C VAL A 68 15.05 2.30 -77.78
N GLY A 69 14.67 3.42 -78.41
CA GLY A 69 15.11 4.77 -78.05
C GLY A 69 16.40 5.26 -78.72
N PHE A 70 16.90 4.56 -79.74
CA PHE A 70 18.11 4.93 -80.49
C PHE A 70 17.77 5.71 -81.77
N SER A 71 18.71 6.55 -82.23
CA SER A 71 18.58 7.24 -83.53
C SER A 71 18.61 6.24 -84.69
N THR A 72 17.84 6.51 -85.76
CA THR A 72 17.85 5.68 -86.98
C THR A 72 19.22 5.64 -87.66
N THR A 73 20.01 6.71 -87.49
CA THR A 73 21.37 6.83 -88.05
C THR A 73 22.46 6.21 -87.17
N GLU A 74 22.13 5.76 -85.96
CA GLU A 74 23.13 5.21 -85.03
C GLU A 74 23.70 3.89 -85.57
N PRO A 75 25.03 3.71 -85.57
CA PRO A 75 25.66 2.46 -86.02
C PRO A 75 25.31 1.31 -85.07
N MET A 76 25.06 0.12 -85.64
CA MET A 76 24.59 -1.05 -84.90
C MET A 76 25.56 -1.49 -83.79
N ASP A 77 26.86 -1.30 -83.99
CA ASP A 77 27.89 -1.65 -83.00
C ASP A 77 27.73 -0.85 -81.70
N ARG A 78 27.40 0.45 -81.81
CA ARG A 78 27.16 1.30 -80.64
C ARG A 78 25.88 0.95 -79.93
N ILE A 79 24.80 0.71 -80.69
CA ILE A 79 23.53 0.23 -80.13
C ILE A 79 23.75 -1.07 -79.36
N SER A 80 24.52 -2.00 -79.92
CA SER A 80 24.79 -3.31 -79.30
C SER A 80 25.63 -3.18 -78.02
N GLN A 81 26.65 -2.31 -78.01
CA GLN A 81 27.44 -2.04 -76.81
C GLN A 81 26.60 -1.43 -75.70
N GLN A 82 25.82 -0.39 -76.02
CA GLN A 82 24.99 0.30 -75.04
C GLN A 82 23.88 -0.61 -74.51
N ALA A 83 23.24 -1.39 -75.38
CA ALA A 83 22.24 -2.36 -74.98
C ALA A 83 22.80 -3.42 -74.02
N LYS A 84 24.00 -3.94 -74.28
CA LYS A 84 24.67 -4.86 -73.35
C LYS A 84 24.91 -4.22 -71.99
N GLN A 85 25.42 -2.99 -71.97
CA GLN A 85 25.71 -2.28 -70.72
C GLN A 85 24.43 -2.00 -69.91
N GLU A 86 23.35 -1.59 -70.57
CA GLU A 86 22.06 -1.35 -69.92
C GLU A 86 21.45 -2.64 -69.39
N LEU A 87 21.51 -3.73 -70.16
CA LEU A 87 21.03 -5.05 -69.74
C LEU A 87 21.85 -5.61 -68.56
N GLU A 88 23.16 -5.39 -68.54
CA GLU A 88 24.02 -5.72 -67.39
C GLU A 88 23.66 -4.86 -66.17
N THR A 89 23.39 -3.58 -66.35
CA THR A 89 23.10 -2.64 -65.25
C THR A 89 21.75 -2.90 -64.61
N TYR A 90 20.72 -3.16 -65.42
CA TYR A 90 19.33 -3.27 -64.96
C TYR A 90 18.81 -4.72 -64.89
N GLY A 91 19.53 -5.66 -65.51
CA GLY A 91 19.17 -7.07 -65.58
C GLY A 91 20.26 -7.99 -65.01
N SER A 92 21.20 -7.47 -64.20
CA SER A 92 22.26 -8.26 -63.54
C SER A 92 21.73 -9.49 -62.80
N ASP A 93 20.52 -9.37 -62.27
CA ASP A 93 19.89 -10.37 -61.40
C ASP A 93 19.08 -11.40 -62.19
N LEU A 94 18.95 -11.21 -63.51
CA LEU A 94 18.25 -12.11 -64.42
C LEU A 94 19.21 -13.12 -65.06
N ASP A 95 18.68 -14.28 -65.43
CA ASP A 95 19.42 -15.26 -66.20
C ASP A 95 19.95 -14.65 -67.52
N PRO A 96 21.21 -14.89 -67.91
CA PRO A 96 21.79 -14.35 -69.15
C PRO A 96 20.96 -14.64 -70.41
N SER A 97 20.23 -15.76 -70.45
CA SER A 97 19.34 -16.12 -71.56
C SER A 97 18.06 -15.28 -71.63
N GLN A 98 17.71 -14.58 -70.55
CA GLN A 98 16.51 -13.74 -70.43
C GLN A 98 16.82 -12.24 -70.37
N GLN A 99 18.10 -11.85 -70.45
CA GLN A 99 18.54 -10.46 -70.51
C GLN A 99 18.19 -9.83 -71.86
N ASN A 100 16.92 -9.47 -71.98
CA ASN A 100 16.40 -8.61 -73.04
C ASN A 100 15.54 -7.51 -72.42
N TYR A 101 15.36 -6.42 -73.16
CA TYR A 101 14.69 -5.21 -72.64
C TYR A 101 13.27 -5.49 -72.12
N ARG A 102 12.53 -6.41 -72.73
CA ARG A 102 11.16 -6.73 -72.30
C ARG A 102 11.15 -7.39 -70.93
N THR A 103 12.02 -8.36 -70.70
CA THR A 103 12.12 -9.04 -69.40
C THR A 103 12.61 -8.08 -68.31
N VAL A 104 13.61 -7.24 -68.62
CA VAL A 104 14.14 -6.26 -67.66
C VAL A 104 13.05 -5.27 -67.23
N LEU A 105 12.26 -4.75 -68.17
CA LEU A 105 11.16 -3.84 -67.85
C LEU A 105 10.08 -4.51 -66.99
N ASP A 106 9.69 -5.75 -67.29
CA ASP A 106 8.73 -6.51 -66.48
C ASP A 106 9.27 -6.80 -65.07
N HIS A 107 10.55 -7.17 -64.95
CA HIS A 107 11.22 -7.38 -63.67
C HIS A 107 11.27 -6.09 -62.84
N LEU A 108 11.69 -4.97 -63.43
CA LEU A 108 11.73 -3.68 -62.75
C LEU A 108 10.34 -3.26 -62.28
N PHE A 109 9.31 -3.44 -63.10
CA PHE A 109 7.93 -3.14 -62.73
C PHE A 109 7.47 -4.00 -61.53
N LYS A 110 7.72 -5.31 -61.56
CA LYS A 110 7.39 -6.22 -60.45
C LYS A 110 8.15 -5.86 -59.17
N THR A 111 9.44 -5.55 -59.27
CA THR A 111 10.25 -5.12 -58.13
C THR A 111 9.74 -3.80 -57.55
N LEU A 112 9.33 -2.85 -58.40
CA LEU A 112 8.76 -1.58 -57.96
C LEU A 112 7.41 -1.80 -57.26
N GLN A 113 6.55 -2.68 -57.78
CA GLN A 113 5.29 -3.04 -57.14
C GLN A 113 5.53 -3.72 -55.77
N ALA A 114 6.48 -4.65 -55.69
CA ALA A 114 6.84 -5.32 -54.44
C ALA A 114 7.42 -4.34 -53.40
N LYS A 115 8.29 -3.42 -53.83
CA LYS A 115 8.82 -2.36 -52.97
C LYS A 115 7.73 -1.41 -52.51
N SER A 116 6.81 -1.02 -53.38
CA SER A 116 5.66 -0.18 -53.02
C SER A 116 4.76 -0.86 -51.98
N ALA A 117 4.46 -2.15 -52.15
CA ALA A 117 3.69 -2.92 -51.18
C ALA A 117 4.42 -3.01 -49.82
N THR A 118 5.74 -3.22 -49.85
CA THR A 118 6.57 -3.26 -48.64
C THR A 118 6.64 -1.91 -47.93
N LEU A 119 6.69 -0.81 -48.68
CA LEU A 119 6.70 0.55 -48.13
C LEU A 119 5.39 0.82 -47.37
N VAL A 120 4.25 0.55 -48.00
CA VAL A 120 2.92 0.70 -47.37
C VAL A 120 2.82 -0.15 -46.10
N ALA A 121 3.28 -1.42 -46.14
CA ALA A 121 3.27 -2.28 -44.97
C ALA A 121 4.19 -1.77 -43.84
N THR A 122 5.34 -1.19 -44.19
CA THR A 122 6.28 -0.61 -43.22
C THR A 122 5.72 0.67 -42.59
N GLU A 123 5.10 1.54 -43.39
CA GLU A 123 4.42 2.74 -42.91
C GLU A 123 3.28 2.40 -41.95
N GLN A 124 2.50 1.35 -42.25
CA GLN A 124 1.46 0.87 -41.36
C GLN A 124 2.04 0.37 -40.03
N LYS A 125 3.10 -0.43 -40.06
CA LYS A 125 3.79 -0.90 -38.84
C LYS A 125 4.35 0.25 -38.01
N LEU A 126 4.85 1.30 -38.65
CA LEU A 126 5.35 2.49 -37.97
C LEU A 126 4.22 3.21 -37.23
N ARG A 127 3.08 3.45 -37.89
CA ARG A 127 1.89 4.05 -37.26
C ARG A 127 1.36 3.21 -36.10
N ASP A 128 1.33 1.89 -36.25
CA ASP A 128 0.90 0.98 -35.19
C ASP A 128 1.87 1.03 -33.99
N ALA A 129 3.18 1.13 -34.25
CA ALA A 129 4.20 1.25 -33.21
C ALA A 129 4.09 2.59 -32.47
N GLU A 130 3.92 3.70 -33.19
CA GLU A 130 3.69 5.03 -32.61
C GLU A 130 2.44 5.05 -31.73
N THR A 131 1.34 4.44 -32.21
CA THR A 131 0.09 4.32 -31.44
C THR A 131 0.30 3.51 -30.16
N LYS A 132 1.02 2.38 -30.23
CA LYS A 132 1.35 1.58 -29.04
C LYS A 132 2.24 2.32 -28.06
N ILE A 133 3.22 3.07 -28.53
CA ILE A 133 4.09 3.90 -27.68
C ILE A 133 3.24 4.96 -26.96
N ALA A 134 2.39 5.69 -27.68
CA ALA A 134 1.50 6.70 -27.08
C ALA A 134 0.55 6.08 -26.03
N GLN A 135 -0.01 4.89 -26.29
CA GLN A 135 -0.84 4.17 -25.33
C GLN A 135 -0.05 3.73 -24.08
N LEU A 136 1.17 3.22 -24.27
CA LEU A 136 2.05 2.84 -23.16
C LEU A 136 2.45 4.06 -22.31
N GLU A 137 2.75 5.19 -22.92
CA GLU A 137 3.05 6.43 -22.20
C GLU A 137 1.84 6.96 -21.44
N ALA A 138 0.67 6.97 -22.08
CA ALA A 138 -0.59 7.36 -21.45
C ALA A 138 -0.96 6.45 -20.26
N SER A 139 -0.64 5.16 -20.31
CA SER A 139 -0.91 4.22 -19.21
C SER A 139 0.12 4.30 -18.07
N LYS A 140 1.35 4.75 -18.33
CA LYS A 140 2.38 4.92 -17.29
C LYS A 140 2.12 6.09 -16.35
N ALA A 141 1.64 7.23 -16.88
CA ALA A 141 1.37 8.42 -16.07
C ALA A 141 0.41 8.17 -14.87
N PRO A 142 -0.77 7.52 -15.04
CA PRO A 142 -1.65 7.23 -13.91
C PRO A 142 -1.06 6.18 -12.96
N LEU A 143 -0.25 5.22 -13.43
CA LEU A 143 0.43 4.25 -12.58
C LEU A 143 1.48 4.91 -11.69
N ILE A 144 2.27 5.84 -12.23
CA ILE A 144 3.25 6.62 -11.48
C ILE A 144 2.53 7.46 -10.43
N LYS A 145 1.47 8.17 -10.83
CA LYS A 145 0.66 8.98 -9.91
C LYS A 145 0.05 8.12 -8.79
N GLN A 146 -0.52 6.97 -9.12
CA GLN A 146 -1.07 6.04 -8.13
C GLN A 146 -0.01 5.53 -7.15
N GLN A 147 1.20 5.26 -7.62
CA GLN A 147 2.32 4.86 -6.76
C GLN A 147 2.75 6.01 -5.83
N GLN A 148 2.84 7.24 -6.35
CA GLN A 148 3.14 8.43 -5.56
C GLN A 148 2.06 8.67 -4.47
N ASP A 149 0.78 8.67 -4.86
CA ASP A 149 -0.33 8.87 -3.92
C ASP A 149 -0.33 7.81 -2.80
N ARG A 150 0.02 6.56 -3.12
CA ARG A 150 0.16 5.47 -2.12
C ARG A 150 1.36 5.69 -1.20
N ALA A 151 2.50 6.13 -1.74
CA ALA A 151 3.69 6.42 -0.95
C ALA A 151 3.42 7.58 0.03
N ASP A 152 2.85 8.68 -0.46
CA ASP A 152 2.51 9.86 0.34
C ASP A 152 1.50 9.50 1.45
N THR A 153 0.48 8.69 1.11
CA THR A 153 -0.51 8.21 2.10
C THR A 153 0.13 7.32 3.15
N ALA A 154 1.04 6.42 2.75
CA ALA A 154 1.74 5.53 3.65
C ALA A 154 2.68 6.31 4.60
N GLU A 155 3.41 7.30 4.08
CA GLU A 155 4.26 8.18 4.90
C GLU A 155 3.43 9.00 5.89
N ALA A 156 2.32 9.59 5.45
CA ALA A 156 1.42 10.33 6.34
C ALA A 156 0.83 9.44 7.44
N THR A 157 0.39 8.24 7.09
CA THR A 157 -0.16 7.26 8.05
C THR A 157 0.91 6.83 9.06
N LEU A 158 2.11 6.52 8.60
CA LEU A 158 3.22 6.11 9.46
C LEU A 158 3.62 7.24 10.43
N ALA A 159 3.66 8.49 9.96
CA ALA A 159 3.93 9.65 10.80
C ALA A 159 2.86 9.82 11.89
N GLN A 160 1.58 9.71 11.51
CA GLN A 160 0.46 9.80 12.44
C GLN A 160 0.49 8.67 13.49
N GLU A 161 0.76 7.43 13.07
CA GLU A 161 0.88 6.29 13.97
C GLU A 161 2.04 6.44 14.95
N ARG A 162 3.21 6.91 14.48
CA ARG A 162 4.37 7.20 15.35
C ARG A 162 4.05 8.27 16.38
N GLN A 163 3.35 9.33 15.98
CA GLN A 163 2.95 10.38 16.90
C GLN A 163 1.97 9.86 17.95
N LYS A 164 0.95 9.09 17.52
CA LYS A 164 -0.02 8.47 18.42
C LYS A 164 0.65 7.51 19.40
N PHE A 165 1.51 6.63 18.90
CA PHE A 165 2.25 5.67 19.74
C PHE A 165 3.13 6.37 20.77
N THR A 166 3.80 7.45 20.38
CA THR A 166 4.63 8.25 21.30
C THR A 166 3.77 8.90 22.39
N ALA A 167 2.62 9.47 22.01
CA ALA A 167 1.67 10.06 22.95
C ALA A 167 1.10 9.00 23.92
N ASP A 168 0.73 7.82 23.42
CA ASP A 168 0.21 6.71 24.21
C ASP A 168 1.26 6.18 25.20
N LEU A 169 2.53 6.09 24.79
CA LEU A 169 3.64 5.72 25.68
C LEU A 169 3.83 6.74 26.80
N GLN A 170 3.85 8.04 26.47
CA GLN A 170 3.98 9.10 27.46
C GLN A 170 2.81 9.11 28.46
N ALA A 171 1.58 8.96 27.96
CA ALA A 171 0.39 8.84 28.80
C ALA A 171 0.46 7.61 29.71
N SER A 172 0.94 6.48 29.18
CA SER A 172 1.10 5.24 29.96
C SER A 172 2.14 5.36 31.06
N PHE A 173 3.29 5.99 30.79
CA PHE A 173 4.30 6.26 31.81
C PHE A 173 3.76 7.17 32.90
N LYS A 174 3.12 8.28 32.52
CA LYS A 174 2.49 9.19 33.48
C LYS A 174 1.45 8.49 34.35
N ALA A 175 0.57 7.68 33.74
CA ALA A 175 -0.44 6.91 34.48
C ALA A 175 0.19 5.92 35.46
N ARG A 176 1.33 5.29 35.10
CA ARG A 176 2.06 4.42 36.02
C ARG A 176 2.68 5.19 37.19
N ASP A 177 3.31 6.33 36.92
CA ASP A 177 3.91 7.16 37.97
C ASP A 177 2.84 7.72 38.91
N ASP A 178 1.71 8.20 38.37
CA ASP A 178 0.57 8.68 39.15
C ASP A 178 -0.01 7.56 40.03
N LEU A 179 -0.17 6.36 39.49
CA LEU A 179 -0.65 5.20 40.25
C LEU A 179 0.33 4.79 41.35
N GLN A 180 1.64 4.78 41.05
CA GLN A 180 2.67 4.45 42.02
C GLN A 180 2.66 5.45 43.18
N ASN A 181 2.54 6.75 42.88
CA ASN A 181 2.43 7.80 43.89
C ASN A 181 1.15 7.66 44.73
N GLN A 182 0.01 7.34 44.11
CA GLN A 182 -1.24 7.09 44.83
C GLN A 182 -1.13 5.88 45.76
N VAL A 183 -0.52 4.78 45.31
CA VAL A 183 -0.31 3.58 46.15
C VAL A 183 0.61 3.91 47.32
N THR A 184 1.71 4.61 47.09
CA THR A 184 2.62 5.03 48.17
C THR A 184 1.94 5.97 49.16
N GLN A 185 1.17 6.95 48.69
CA GLN A 185 0.39 7.83 49.58
C GLN A 185 -0.67 7.06 50.38
N ALA A 186 -1.41 6.15 49.73
CA ALA A 186 -2.41 5.33 50.41
C ALA A 186 -1.79 4.43 51.47
N GLN A 187 -0.61 3.85 51.21
CA GLN A 187 0.15 3.07 52.20
C GLN A 187 0.59 3.92 53.39
N GLN A 188 1.12 5.12 53.14
CA GLN A 188 1.52 6.03 54.22
C GLN A 188 0.31 6.45 55.06
N GLN A 189 -0.80 6.84 54.43
CA GLN A 189 -2.03 7.20 55.12
C GLN A 189 -2.58 6.03 55.96
N ALA A 190 -2.52 4.80 55.43
CA ALA A 190 -2.92 3.62 56.19
C ALA A 190 -2.03 3.36 57.40
N GLN A 191 -0.70 3.50 57.24
CA GLN A 191 0.25 3.36 58.36
C GLN A 191 0.03 4.43 59.42
N ASP A 192 -0.14 5.69 59.02
CA ASP A 192 -0.40 6.82 59.92
C ASP A 192 -1.74 6.62 60.66
N ALA A 193 -2.78 6.16 59.96
CA ALA A 193 -4.07 5.85 60.58
C ALA A 193 -3.98 4.70 61.60
N VAL A 194 -3.23 3.63 61.28
CA VAL A 194 -2.98 2.53 62.22
C VAL A 194 -2.23 3.02 63.46
N ALA A 195 -1.16 3.80 63.28
CA ALA A 195 -0.39 4.36 64.39
C ALA A 195 -1.24 5.28 65.28
N GLN A 196 -2.09 6.11 64.68
CA GLN A 196 -3.04 6.95 65.42
C GLN A 196 -4.07 6.12 66.19
N MET A 197 -4.64 5.08 65.57
CA MET A 197 -5.57 4.17 66.24
C MET A 197 -4.93 3.42 67.41
N GLU A 198 -3.69 2.96 67.25
CA GLU A 198 -2.94 2.30 68.33
C GLU A 198 -2.65 3.26 69.49
N ALA A 199 -2.23 4.49 69.18
CA ALA A 199 -2.02 5.52 70.19
C ALA A 199 -3.32 5.87 70.94
N ALA A 200 -4.42 6.05 70.21
CA ALA A 200 -5.74 6.32 70.79
C ALA A 200 -6.23 5.14 71.66
N LYS A 201 -6.02 3.90 71.21
CA LYS A 201 -6.34 2.70 71.99
C LYS A 201 -5.56 2.66 73.30
N LYS A 202 -4.24 2.91 73.26
CA LYS A 202 -3.38 2.94 74.45
C LYS A 202 -3.79 4.03 75.44
N ASP A 203 -4.12 5.23 74.94
CA ASP A 203 -4.64 6.33 75.76
C ASP A 203 -5.98 5.94 76.42
N PHE A 204 -6.90 5.37 75.65
CA PHE A 204 -8.19 4.91 76.15
C PHE A 204 -8.04 3.81 77.21
N GLU A 205 -7.17 2.81 76.99
CA GLU A 205 -6.85 1.77 77.97
C GLU A 205 -6.29 2.37 79.27
N THR A 206 -5.42 3.39 79.16
CA THR A 206 -4.85 4.08 80.32
C THR A 206 -5.92 4.83 81.09
N ARG A 207 -6.78 5.59 80.41
CA ARG A 207 -7.91 6.30 81.03
C ARG A 207 -8.88 5.34 81.70
N MET A 208 -9.18 4.21 81.06
CA MET A 208 -10.03 3.16 81.64
C MET A 208 -9.43 2.60 82.93
N ARG A 209 -8.13 2.25 82.94
CA ARG A 209 -7.45 1.78 84.17
C ARG A 209 -7.50 2.82 85.28
N THR A 210 -7.21 4.09 84.97
CA THR A 210 -7.25 5.18 85.95
C THR A 210 -8.66 5.42 86.49
N ALA A 211 -9.68 5.41 85.61
CA ALA A 211 -11.08 5.57 86.02
C ALA A 211 -11.53 4.41 86.92
N SER A 212 -11.19 3.16 86.57
CA SER A 212 -11.47 2.00 87.41
C SER A 212 -10.75 2.08 88.77
N ALA A 213 -9.48 2.46 88.80
CA ALA A 213 -8.74 2.63 90.04
C ALA A 213 -9.35 3.74 90.92
N LEU A 214 -9.74 4.87 90.32
CA LEU A 214 -10.40 5.96 91.01
C LEU A 214 -11.76 5.52 91.60
N LEU A 215 -12.57 4.78 90.83
CA LEU A 215 -13.84 4.24 91.31
C LEU A 215 -13.65 3.32 92.52
N VAL A 216 -12.64 2.43 92.49
CA VAL A 216 -12.33 1.57 93.64
C VAL A 216 -11.95 2.39 94.87
N THR A 217 -11.08 3.40 94.71
CA THR A 217 -10.67 4.29 95.80
C THR A 217 -11.87 5.07 96.37
N ARG A 218 -12.69 5.68 95.51
CA ARG A 218 -13.89 6.42 95.94
C ARG A 218 -14.91 5.53 96.63
N THR A 219 -15.07 4.28 96.17
CA THR A 219 -15.96 3.31 96.83
C THR A 219 -15.48 3.02 98.25
N ARG A 220 -14.16 2.78 98.44
CA ARG A 220 -13.58 2.58 99.79
C ARG A 220 -13.71 3.82 100.68
N GLU A 221 -13.47 5.02 100.16
CA GLU A 221 -13.63 6.27 100.91
C GLU A 221 -15.09 6.48 101.34
N LEU A 222 -16.05 6.19 100.46
CA LEU A 222 -17.48 6.26 100.77
C LEU A 222 -17.87 5.24 101.84
N GLU A 223 -17.36 4.01 101.78
CA GLU A 223 -17.59 2.99 102.83
C GLU A 223 -17.00 3.41 104.18
N ALA A 224 -15.78 3.98 104.20
CA ALA A 224 -15.16 4.47 105.42
C ALA A 224 -15.91 5.66 106.04
N THR A 225 -16.48 6.54 105.22
CA THR A 225 -17.20 7.73 105.69
C THR A 225 -18.61 7.41 106.19
N LYS A 226 -19.28 6.41 105.60
CA LYS A 226 -20.65 6.03 106.01
C LYS A 226 -20.72 5.29 107.36
N ASN A 227 -19.61 4.71 107.83
CA ASN A 227 -19.54 3.99 109.10
C ASN A 227 -18.52 4.65 110.06
N PRO A 228 -18.80 5.83 110.62
CA PRO A 228 -17.98 6.35 111.72
C PRO A 228 -18.14 5.40 112.91
N ARG A 229 -17.05 4.71 113.26
CA ARG A 229 -16.98 3.81 114.41
C ARG A 229 -17.27 4.61 115.69
N LEU A 230 -18.45 4.42 116.28
CA LEU A 230 -18.77 4.95 117.60
C LEU A 230 -18.01 4.09 118.63
N GLU A 231 -16.79 4.48 118.97
CA GLU A 231 -15.94 3.70 119.89
C GLU A 231 -16.26 3.95 121.37
N THR A 232 -17.15 4.89 121.70
CA THR A 232 -17.49 5.25 123.08
C THR A 232 -19.00 5.46 123.22
N ALA A 233 -19.60 4.89 124.26
CA ALA A 233 -21.01 5.09 124.57
C ALA A 233 -21.22 6.46 125.21
N ASP A 234 -22.21 7.22 124.74
CA ASP A 234 -22.52 8.56 125.25
C ASP A 234 -23.05 8.53 126.70
N GLY A 235 -23.71 7.45 127.09
CA GLY A 235 -24.29 7.28 128.42
C GLY A 235 -24.61 5.83 128.77
N LYS A 236 -25.04 5.62 130.01
CA LYS A 236 -25.41 4.34 130.61
C LYS A 236 -26.79 4.45 131.24
N ILE A 237 -27.59 3.42 131.01
CA ILE A 237 -28.85 3.22 131.72
C ILE A 237 -28.51 2.77 133.15
N GLN A 238 -28.87 3.57 134.14
CA GLN A 238 -28.65 3.28 135.56
C GLN A 238 -29.77 2.42 136.14
N TRP A 239 -31.00 2.66 135.71
CA TRP A 239 -32.15 1.94 136.23
C TRP A 239 -33.23 1.76 135.16
N VAL A 240 -34.00 0.67 135.29
CA VAL A 240 -35.06 0.29 134.36
C VAL A 240 -36.29 -0.08 135.18
N ASN A 241 -37.39 0.62 134.96
CA ASN A 241 -38.71 0.22 135.41
C ASN A 241 -39.49 -0.37 134.24
N GLN A 242 -39.56 -1.70 134.19
CA GLN A 242 -40.19 -2.44 133.11
C GLN A 242 -41.73 -2.31 133.11
N GLN A 243 -42.36 -2.04 134.26
CA GLN A 243 -43.82 -1.92 134.35
C GLN A 243 -44.31 -0.62 133.72
N LEU A 244 -43.54 0.47 133.87
CA LEU A 244 -43.87 1.78 133.32
C LEU A 244 -43.18 2.05 131.97
N GLY A 245 -42.27 1.17 131.54
CA GLY A 245 -41.51 1.35 130.30
C GLY A 245 -40.51 2.51 130.38
N THR A 246 -40.05 2.84 131.59
CA THR A 246 -39.24 4.01 131.87
C THR A 246 -37.83 3.60 132.27
N VAL A 247 -36.83 4.28 131.74
CA VAL A 247 -35.42 4.10 132.11
C VAL A 247 -34.83 5.40 132.61
N TRP A 248 -33.85 5.29 133.50
CA TRP A 248 -33.07 6.44 133.94
C TRP A 248 -31.64 6.31 133.42
N ILE A 249 -31.18 7.36 132.74
CA ILE A 249 -29.84 7.45 132.16
C ILE A 249 -28.98 8.43 132.97
N ASN A 250 -27.68 8.17 133.02
CA ASN A 250 -26.70 9.00 133.74
C ASN A 250 -26.31 10.29 132.99
N LEU A 251 -27.23 10.83 132.21
CA LEU A 251 -27.07 12.06 131.44
C LEU A 251 -28.16 13.03 131.86
N GLY A 252 -27.84 14.30 132.04
CA GLY A 252 -28.79 15.33 132.46
C GLY A 252 -28.46 16.70 131.91
N GLU A 253 -28.97 17.73 132.57
CA GLU A 253 -28.84 19.13 132.14
C GLU A 253 -27.38 19.56 131.97
N ALA A 254 -26.49 19.16 132.88
CA ALA A 254 -25.07 19.51 132.82
C ALA A 254 -24.32 18.78 131.69
N ASP A 255 -24.88 17.69 131.17
CA ASP A 255 -24.36 16.95 130.01
C ASP A 255 -24.92 17.48 128.69
N GLY A 256 -25.69 18.57 128.71
CA GLY A 256 -26.31 19.18 127.53
C GLY A 256 -27.51 18.40 126.99
N LEU A 257 -28.07 17.50 127.80
CA LEU A 257 -29.18 16.66 127.36
C LEU A 257 -30.47 17.47 127.24
N SER A 258 -31.21 17.26 126.15
CA SER A 258 -32.52 17.89 125.90
C SER A 258 -33.63 16.85 125.78
N VAL A 259 -34.84 17.20 126.21
CA VAL A 259 -36.04 16.38 126.02
C VAL A 259 -36.28 16.17 124.51
N GLY A 260 -36.70 14.96 124.12
CA GLY A 260 -36.86 14.54 122.73
C GLY A 260 -35.58 13.97 122.08
N THR A 261 -34.45 13.93 122.80
CA THR A 261 -33.24 13.29 122.28
C THR A 261 -33.42 11.77 122.26
N THR A 262 -33.22 11.14 121.09
CA THR A 262 -33.32 9.69 120.93
C THR A 262 -31.95 9.03 120.96
N PHE A 263 -31.81 7.93 121.70
CA PHE A 263 -30.61 7.09 121.72
C PHE A 263 -30.87 5.69 121.20
N ALA A 264 -29.85 5.08 120.60
CA ALA A 264 -29.82 3.65 120.37
C ALA A 264 -29.21 2.95 121.59
N VAL A 265 -29.89 1.93 122.10
CA VAL A 265 -29.44 1.16 123.27
C VAL A 265 -28.67 -0.07 122.81
N PHE A 266 -27.49 -0.26 123.39
CA PHE A 266 -26.61 -1.40 123.12
C PHE A 266 -26.37 -2.23 124.40
N PRO A 267 -25.92 -3.49 124.29
CA PRO A 267 -25.54 -4.29 125.45
C PRO A 267 -24.35 -3.66 126.21
N GLY A 268 -24.43 -3.57 127.54
CA GLY A 268 -23.38 -2.93 128.35
C GLY A 268 -22.04 -3.68 128.38
N ASN A 269 -21.98 -4.92 127.89
CA ASN A 269 -20.76 -5.72 127.78
C ASN A 269 -20.08 -5.60 126.41
N THR A 270 -20.53 -4.69 125.55
CA THR A 270 -19.97 -4.54 124.21
C THR A 270 -18.80 -3.56 124.22
N LEU A 271 -17.59 -4.04 123.91
CA LEU A 271 -16.40 -3.19 123.78
C LEU A 271 -16.41 -2.35 122.50
N ASN A 272 -17.08 -2.81 121.44
CA ASN A 272 -17.13 -2.10 120.15
C ASN A 272 -18.58 -1.97 119.66
N ILE A 273 -19.13 -0.75 119.73
CA ILE A 273 -20.54 -0.49 119.36
C ILE A 273 -20.78 -0.76 117.87
N ALA A 274 -19.74 -0.71 117.02
CA ALA A 274 -19.84 -1.01 115.59
C ALA A 274 -20.25 -2.46 115.28
N ASP A 275 -19.92 -3.41 116.17
CA ASP A 275 -20.27 -4.83 116.02
C ASP A 275 -21.45 -5.24 116.94
N ALA A 276 -22.04 -4.27 117.66
CA ALA A 276 -23.06 -4.51 118.66
C ALA A 276 -24.46 -4.60 118.04
N VAL A 277 -25.20 -5.67 118.37
CA VAL A 277 -26.62 -5.75 118.02
C VAL A 277 -27.40 -4.75 118.89
N ARG A 278 -28.07 -3.79 118.25
CA ARG A 278 -28.95 -2.81 118.91
C ARG A 278 -30.05 -3.52 119.70
N LYS A 279 -30.18 -3.22 120.99
CA LYS A 279 -31.24 -3.74 121.88
C LYS A 279 -32.56 -2.99 121.72
N GLY A 280 -32.51 -1.70 121.42
CA GLY A 280 -33.69 -0.86 121.30
C GLY A 280 -33.37 0.61 121.06
N GLY A 281 -34.39 1.46 121.15
CA GLY A 281 -34.25 2.91 121.19
C GLY A 281 -34.97 3.49 122.40
N ILE A 282 -34.44 4.56 122.96
CA ILE A 282 -35.04 5.31 124.07
C ILE A 282 -35.12 6.77 123.67
N GLU A 283 -36.09 7.51 124.20
CA GLU A 283 -36.28 8.93 123.94
C GLU A 283 -36.44 9.65 125.27
N VAL A 284 -35.65 10.69 125.49
CA VAL A 284 -35.65 11.41 126.77
C VAL A 284 -36.96 12.17 126.93
N THR A 285 -37.71 11.86 127.99
CA THR A 285 -39.03 12.44 128.27
C THR A 285 -38.99 13.51 129.37
N ALA A 286 -38.06 13.41 130.31
CA ALA A 286 -37.89 14.41 131.37
C ALA A 286 -36.45 14.46 131.91
N ILE A 287 -35.96 15.64 132.24
CA ILE A 287 -34.68 15.82 132.92
C ILE A 287 -34.94 15.91 134.42
N ARG A 288 -34.27 15.07 135.21
CA ARG A 288 -34.52 14.92 136.65
C ARG A 288 -33.40 15.51 137.52
N GLY A 289 -32.26 15.87 136.93
CA GLY A 289 -31.17 16.57 137.60
C GLY A 289 -29.97 16.83 136.68
N PRO A 290 -28.85 17.34 137.23
CA PRO A 290 -27.66 17.68 136.44
C PRO A 290 -27.09 16.53 135.61
N HIS A 291 -27.16 15.29 136.10
CA HIS A 291 -26.65 14.07 135.44
C HIS A 291 -27.66 12.91 135.47
N LEU A 292 -28.95 13.24 135.45
CA LEU A 292 -30.01 12.23 135.51
C LEU A 292 -31.20 12.65 134.65
N ALA A 293 -31.59 11.78 133.74
CA ALA A 293 -32.77 11.96 132.92
C ALA A 293 -33.58 10.67 132.81
N GLU A 294 -34.85 10.84 132.54
CA GLU A 294 -35.87 9.82 132.36
C GLU A 294 -36.18 9.70 130.87
N ALA A 295 -36.19 8.47 130.36
CA ALA A 295 -36.40 8.12 128.96
C ALA A 295 -37.25 6.84 128.82
#